data_AF-F0Y0H0-F1
#
_entry.id   AF-F0Y0H0-F1
#
_cell.length_a   1.000
_cell.length_b   1.000
_cell.length_c   1.000
_cell.angle_alpha   90.00
_cell.angle_beta   90.00
_cell.angle_gamma   90.00
#
_symmetry.space_group_name_H-M   'P 1'
#
loop_
_entity.id
_entity.type
_entity.pdbx_description
1 polymer ?
#
loop_
_entity_poly.entity_id
_entity_poly.type
_entity_poly.pdbx_seq_one_letter_code
_entity_poly.pdbx_strand_id
1 'polypeptide(L)'
;AAVQVVRSVGRWSLGAERRETSAHAAWCDAIANAERFLYVEQQFWITSLDEDAARWEQSAAPRLRRAIGKGETFRALLVLPLHPNGRFLDSEEVHGVMQQQFCSICRGPGSLLGKLAAEFPAVDLDRYVKFCCLRTFQDLDAGPASEMVYVHSKLLVADDAVAIVGSANVNDRSLLGDRDTEVCLVVEDRAAV
;
A
#
# COMPACT_ATOMS: atom_id res chain seq x y z
N ALA A 1 14.10 -6.47 19.17
CA ALA A 1 13.81 -5.74 17.92
C ALA A 1 14.94 -4.76 17.60
N ALA A 2 15.33 -4.67 16.33
CA ALA A 2 16.11 -3.56 15.79
C ALA A 2 15.17 -2.55 15.14
N VAL A 3 15.51 -1.26 15.25
CA VAL A 3 14.70 -0.17 14.71
C VAL A 3 15.58 0.71 13.83
N GLN A 4 15.14 0.99 12.61
CA GLN A 4 15.78 1.92 11.69
C GLN A 4 14.80 3.03 11.31
N VAL A 5 15.24 4.29 11.42
CA VAL A 5 14.49 5.43 10.89
C VAL A 5 14.75 5.55 9.40
N VAL A 6 13.69 5.69 8.62
CA VAL A 6 13.74 5.95 7.18
C VAL A 6 12.83 7.13 6.83
N ARG A 7 13.07 7.78 5.70
CA ARG A 7 12.39 9.04 5.34
C ARG A 7 12.29 9.23 3.83
N SER A 8 11.43 10.18 3.46
CA SER A 8 11.34 10.77 2.13
C SER A 8 11.66 12.25 2.26
N VAL A 9 12.83 12.67 1.78
CA VAL A 9 13.28 14.07 1.87
C VAL A 9 14.03 14.51 0.62
N GLY A 10 13.98 15.79 0.32
CA GLY A 10 14.62 16.39 -0.84
C GLY A 10 15.27 17.72 -0.49
N ARG A 11 15.82 18.38 -1.52
CA ARG A 11 16.50 19.67 -1.37
C ARG A 11 15.56 20.75 -0.84
N TRP A 12 14.30 20.75 -1.31
CA TRP A 12 13.33 21.78 -0.96
C TRP A 12 12.87 21.68 0.50
N SER A 13 12.80 20.45 1.05
CA SER A 13 12.21 20.22 2.37
C SER A 13 13.20 20.36 3.51
N LEU A 14 14.36 19.69 3.45
CA LEU A 14 15.37 19.71 4.51
C LEU A 14 16.73 20.27 4.06
N GLY A 15 16.82 20.85 2.87
CA GLY A 15 18.12 21.29 2.32
C GLY A 15 19.07 20.12 2.03
N ALA A 16 18.55 18.90 1.87
CA ALA A 16 19.36 17.71 1.64
C ALA A 16 20.13 17.85 0.31
N GLU A 17 21.43 17.53 0.33
CA GLU A 17 22.27 17.56 -0.88
C GLU A 17 21.81 16.55 -1.92
N ARG A 18 21.30 15.40 -1.45
CA ARG A 18 20.74 14.34 -2.27
C ARG A 18 19.34 14.01 -1.78
N ARG A 19 18.47 13.70 -2.72
CA ARG A 19 17.15 13.15 -2.45
C ARG A 19 17.27 11.81 -1.75
N GLU A 20 16.50 11.65 -0.69
CA GLU A 20 16.39 10.41 0.05
C GLU A 20 14.99 9.82 -0.14
N THR A 21 14.96 8.54 -0.51
CA THR A 21 13.74 7.74 -0.68
C THR A 21 13.86 6.44 0.12
N SER A 22 14.46 6.51 1.31
CA SER A 22 14.75 5.34 2.15
C SER A 22 13.45 4.70 2.66
N ALA A 23 12.39 5.49 2.86
CA ALA A 23 11.05 4.97 3.19
C ALA A 23 10.52 4.07 2.06
N HIS A 24 10.61 4.53 0.81
CA HIS A 24 10.22 3.73 -0.36
C HIS A 24 11.06 2.45 -0.48
N ALA A 25 12.39 2.55 -0.34
CA ALA A 25 13.29 1.41 -0.43
C ALA A 25 12.97 0.35 0.64
N ALA A 26 12.74 0.76 1.89
CA ALA A 26 12.37 -0.16 2.96
C ALA A 26 11.06 -0.90 2.69
N TRP A 27 10.05 -0.20 2.17
CA TRP A 27 8.78 -0.80 1.75
C TRP A 27 9.01 -1.85 0.66
N CYS A 28 9.76 -1.52 -0.39
CA CYS A 28 10.14 -2.46 -1.47
C CYS A 28 10.87 -3.70 -0.96
N ASP A 29 11.86 -3.52 -0.09
CA ASP A 29 12.68 -4.59 0.45
C ASP A 29 11.86 -5.54 1.33
N ALA A 30 10.99 -5.01 2.21
CA ALA A 30 10.15 -5.83 3.08
C ALA A 30 9.20 -6.75 2.29
N ILE A 31 8.59 -6.25 1.22
CA ILE A 31 7.73 -7.06 0.34
C ILE A 31 8.53 -8.14 -0.40
N ALA A 32 9.67 -7.75 -0.98
CA ALA A 32 10.43 -8.63 -1.86
C ALA A 32 10.94 -9.84 -1.09
N ASN A 33 11.32 -9.62 0.18
CA ASN A 33 11.81 -10.63 1.10
C ASN A 33 10.72 -11.37 1.87
N ALA A 34 9.46 -10.89 1.87
CA ALA A 34 8.38 -11.60 2.55
C ALA A 34 8.19 -13.02 1.99
N GLU A 35 8.06 -14.02 2.84
CA GLU A 35 7.95 -15.44 2.50
C GLU A 35 6.52 -15.97 2.63
N ARG A 36 5.78 -15.53 3.66
CA ARG A 36 4.50 -16.13 4.07
C ARG A 36 3.34 -15.17 3.87
N PHE A 37 3.42 -13.95 4.37
CA PHE A 37 2.33 -13.01 4.25
C PHE A 37 2.73 -11.53 4.31
N LEU A 38 1.84 -10.70 3.80
CA LEU A 38 1.83 -9.26 3.98
C LEU A 38 0.50 -8.83 4.58
N TYR A 39 0.55 -8.02 5.62
CA TYR A 39 -0.58 -7.26 6.12
C TYR A 39 -0.29 -5.77 5.93
N VAL A 40 -1.18 -5.06 5.24
CA VAL A 40 -0.97 -3.65 4.90
C VAL A 40 -2.22 -2.86 5.25
N GLU A 41 -2.04 -1.77 5.99
CA GLU A 41 -3.07 -0.74 6.16
C GLU A 41 -2.57 0.58 5.58
N GLN A 42 -3.33 1.13 4.62
CA GLN A 42 -2.92 2.33 3.92
C GLN A 42 -4.11 3.25 3.65
N GLN A 43 -3.89 4.56 3.75
CA GLN A 43 -4.89 5.56 3.37
C GLN A 43 -5.04 5.66 1.85
N PHE A 44 -3.95 5.52 1.11
CA PHE A 44 -3.92 5.58 -0.34
C PHE A 44 -3.11 4.43 -0.92
N TRP A 45 -3.59 3.92 -2.06
CA TRP A 45 -2.91 2.91 -2.86
C TRP A 45 -2.89 3.34 -4.33
N ILE A 46 -1.90 4.17 -4.69
CA ILE A 46 -1.77 4.75 -6.02
C ILE A 46 -0.37 4.43 -6.53
N THR A 47 -0.28 3.45 -7.43
CA THR A 47 0.99 2.78 -7.80
C THR A 47 1.23 2.64 -9.30
N SER A 48 0.60 3.48 -10.14
CA SER A 48 1.11 3.97 -11.44
C SER A 48 -0.03 4.42 -12.35
N LEU A 49 0.28 5.40 -13.20
CA LEU A 49 -0.28 5.53 -14.56
C LEU A 49 0.82 5.71 -15.64
N ASP A 50 2.10 5.82 -15.26
CA ASP A 50 3.23 6.02 -16.17
C ASP A 50 4.34 4.98 -15.94
N GLU A 51 5.04 4.60 -16.99
CA GLU A 51 6.14 3.62 -16.97
C GLU A 51 7.32 4.07 -16.07
N ASP A 52 7.48 5.37 -15.84
CA ASP A 52 8.52 5.95 -14.98
C ASP A 52 8.11 6.12 -13.51
N ALA A 53 6.80 6.05 -13.20
CA ALA A 53 6.23 6.46 -11.93
C ALA A 53 5.35 5.36 -11.31
N ALA A 54 6.01 4.41 -10.65
CA ALA A 54 5.70 3.92 -9.30
C ALA A 54 6.38 2.56 -9.07
N ARG A 55 7.52 2.63 -8.41
CA ARG A 55 8.43 1.52 -8.12
C ARG A 55 7.85 0.46 -7.16
N TRP A 56 6.64 0.66 -6.62
CA TRP A 56 5.92 -0.38 -5.87
C TRP A 56 5.52 -1.58 -6.73
N GLU A 57 5.16 -1.35 -8.01
CA GLU A 57 4.96 -2.45 -8.96
C GLU A 57 6.22 -3.28 -9.14
N GLN A 58 7.42 -2.74 -8.85
CA GLN A 58 8.68 -3.48 -8.94
C GLN A 58 8.91 -4.41 -7.74
N SER A 59 8.05 -4.37 -6.71
CA SER A 59 8.22 -5.21 -5.52
C SER A 59 7.00 -6.09 -5.24
N ALA A 60 5.80 -5.53 -5.13
CA ALA A 60 4.59 -6.33 -4.85
C ALA A 60 4.18 -7.24 -6.00
N ALA A 61 4.21 -6.73 -7.24
CA ALA A 61 3.84 -7.57 -8.39
C ALA A 61 4.86 -8.72 -8.59
N PRO A 62 6.19 -8.52 -8.56
CA PRO A 62 7.16 -9.61 -8.59
C PRO A 62 7.00 -10.60 -7.45
N ARG A 63 6.73 -10.15 -6.22
CA ARG A 63 6.51 -11.05 -5.09
C ARG A 63 5.27 -11.93 -5.29
N LEU A 64 4.17 -11.35 -5.75
CA LEU A 64 2.93 -12.09 -6.06
C LEU A 64 3.13 -13.05 -7.23
N ARG A 65 3.78 -12.61 -8.33
CA ARG A 65 4.16 -13.47 -9.47
C ARG A 65 4.99 -14.67 -9.02
N ARG A 66 5.99 -14.44 -8.15
CA ARG A 66 6.82 -15.52 -7.57
C ARG A 66 5.96 -16.52 -6.82
N ALA A 67 5.07 -16.06 -5.96
CA ALA A 67 4.19 -16.93 -5.19
C ALA A 67 3.27 -17.75 -6.10
N ILE A 68 2.61 -17.10 -7.05
CA ILE A 68 1.65 -17.74 -7.96
C ILE A 68 2.36 -18.75 -8.85
N GLY A 69 3.46 -18.36 -9.49
CA GLY A 69 4.21 -19.22 -10.41
C GLY A 69 4.80 -20.47 -9.75
N LYS A 70 5.11 -20.40 -8.45
CA LYS A 70 5.61 -21.53 -7.67
C LYS A 70 4.53 -22.27 -6.87
N GLY A 71 3.29 -21.78 -6.86
CA GLY A 71 2.24 -22.32 -6.00
C GLY A 71 2.54 -22.19 -4.50
N GLU A 72 3.28 -21.15 -4.09
CA GLU A 72 3.62 -20.90 -2.69
C GLU A 72 2.36 -20.58 -1.87
N THR A 73 2.34 -21.00 -0.60
CA THR A 73 1.33 -20.52 0.35
C THR A 73 1.71 -19.12 0.81
N PHE A 74 1.34 -18.11 0.01
CA PHE A 74 1.56 -16.70 0.29
C PHE A 74 0.25 -15.92 0.31
N ARG A 75 0.08 -14.96 1.24
CA ARG A 75 -1.14 -14.14 1.37
C ARG A 75 -0.80 -12.66 1.57
N ALA A 76 -1.37 -11.78 0.77
CA ALA A 76 -1.32 -10.33 0.96
C ALA A 76 -2.73 -9.80 1.29
N LEU A 77 -2.91 -9.24 2.47
CA LEU A 77 -4.14 -8.57 2.90
C LEU A 77 -3.90 -7.07 2.96
N LEU A 78 -4.66 -6.31 2.18
CA LEU A 78 -4.57 -4.86 2.09
C LEU A 78 -5.88 -4.25 2.57
N VAL A 79 -5.79 -3.37 3.56
CA VAL A 79 -6.93 -2.68 4.16
C VAL A 79 -6.83 -1.19 3.80
N LEU A 80 -7.83 -0.71 3.07
CA LEU A 80 -7.92 0.67 2.57
C LEU A 80 -9.21 1.31 3.09
N PRO A 81 -9.32 2.65 3.15
CA PRO A 81 -10.60 3.28 3.38
C PRO A 81 -11.55 2.99 2.21
N LEU A 82 -12.86 2.90 2.48
CA LEU A 82 -13.87 2.63 1.46
C LEU A 82 -13.84 3.69 0.33
N HIS A 83 -13.65 4.94 0.71
CA HIS A 83 -13.33 6.05 -0.18
C HIS A 83 -12.40 7.04 0.53
N PRO A 84 -11.66 7.89 -0.20
CA PRO A 84 -10.89 9.00 0.37
C PRO A 84 -11.73 9.91 1.27
N ASN A 85 -11.09 10.59 2.23
CA ASN A 85 -11.79 11.56 3.07
C ASN A 85 -12.42 12.66 2.20
N GLY A 86 -13.69 12.97 2.45
CA GLY A 86 -14.46 13.94 1.69
C GLY A 86 -15.89 13.48 1.45
N ARG A 87 -16.69 14.34 0.80
CA ARG A 87 -18.08 14.03 0.44
C ARG A 87 -18.10 13.08 -0.74
N PHE A 88 -18.36 11.81 -0.47
CA PHE A 88 -18.34 10.76 -1.50
C PHE A 88 -19.22 11.08 -2.72
N LEU A 89 -20.44 11.58 -2.53
CA LEU A 89 -21.39 11.76 -3.64
C LEU A 89 -21.10 12.96 -4.53
N ASP A 90 -20.48 14.02 -3.99
CA ASP A 90 -20.44 15.34 -4.63
C ASP A 90 -19.01 15.88 -4.84
N SER A 91 -17.97 15.09 -4.56
CA SER A 91 -16.58 15.55 -4.62
C SER A 91 -15.83 14.97 -5.83
N GLU A 92 -15.56 15.82 -6.83
CA GLU A 92 -14.70 15.48 -7.97
C GLU A 92 -13.29 15.08 -7.52
N GLU A 93 -12.77 15.69 -6.45
CA GLU A 93 -11.47 15.35 -5.88
C GLU A 93 -11.45 13.91 -5.33
N VAL A 94 -12.48 13.53 -4.57
CA VAL A 94 -12.66 12.15 -4.06
C VAL A 94 -12.74 11.18 -5.23
N HIS A 95 -13.56 11.50 -6.25
CA HIS A 95 -13.70 10.66 -7.44
C HIS A 95 -12.39 10.52 -8.23
N GLY A 96 -11.62 11.60 -8.35
CA GLY A 96 -10.31 11.59 -9.01
C GLY A 96 -9.31 10.69 -8.31
N VAL A 97 -9.21 10.78 -6.97
CA VAL A 97 -8.36 9.90 -6.18
C VAL A 97 -8.82 8.44 -6.27
N MET A 98 -10.13 8.18 -6.23
CA MET A 98 -10.68 6.84 -6.41
C MET A 98 -10.36 6.27 -7.80
N GLN A 99 -10.44 7.07 -8.86
CA GLN A 99 -10.08 6.64 -10.21
C GLN A 99 -8.63 6.18 -10.26
N GLN A 100 -7.70 6.96 -9.70
CA GLN A 100 -6.27 6.61 -9.62
C GLN A 100 -6.04 5.31 -8.84
N GLN A 101 -6.71 5.18 -7.69
CA GLN A 101 -6.62 3.98 -6.85
C GLN A 101 -7.16 2.74 -7.55
N PHE A 102 -8.33 2.82 -8.19
CA PHE A 102 -8.87 1.71 -8.96
C PHE A 102 -7.99 1.34 -10.15
N CYS A 103 -7.43 2.32 -10.88
CA CYS A 103 -6.48 2.05 -11.95
C CYS A 103 -5.21 1.36 -11.46
N SER A 104 -4.78 1.63 -10.23
CA SER A 104 -3.65 0.93 -9.60
C SER A 104 -4.00 -0.51 -9.22
N ILE A 105 -5.23 -0.75 -8.74
CA ILE A 105 -5.65 -2.04 -8.17
C ILE A 105 -6.22 -2.99 -9.25
N CYS A 106 -7.30 -2.59 -9.92
CA CYS A 106 -8.14 -3.53 -10.70
C CYS A 106 -8.73 -2.99 -12.01
N ARG A 107 -8.64 -1.69 -12.29
CA ARG A 107 -9.30 -1.06 -13.43
C ARG A 107 -8.33 -0.89 -14.60
N GLY A 108 -8.44 -1.80 -15.56
CA GLY A 108 -7.68 -1.77 -16.82
C GLY A 108 -6.51 -2.75 -16.84
N PRO A 109 -5.96 -3.05 -18.03
CA PRO A 109 -4.90 -4.03 -18.20
C PRO A 109 -3.57 -3.62 -17.54
N GLY A 110 -3.39 -2.33 -17.26
CA GLY A 110 -2.23 -1.80 -16.55
C GLY A 110 -2.28 -1.97 -15.03
N SER A 111 -3.44 -2.32 -14.46
CA SER A 111 -3.61 -2.47 -13.00
C SER A 111 -2.92 -3.72 -12.45
N LEU A 112 -2.63 -3.76 -11.14
CA LEU A 112 -2.01 -4.92 -10.48
C LEU A 112 -2.77 -6.22 -10.77
N LEU A 113 -4.08 -6.24 -10.50
CA LEU A 113 -4.91 -7.42 -10.72
C LEU A 113 -5.12 -7.70 -12.21
N GLY A 114 -5.19 -6.66 -13.06
CA GLY A 114 -5.26 -6.82 -14.51
C GLY A 114 -4.01 -7.53 -15.08
N LYS A 115 -2.82 -7.11 -14.67
CA LYS A 115 -1.54 -7.73 -15.05
C LYS A 115 -1.46 -9.19 -14.57
N LEU A 116 -1.77 -9.45 -13.30
CA LEU A 116 -1.73 -10.80 -12.74
C LEU A 116 -2.77 -11.73 -13.37
N ALA A 117 -3.98 -11.24 -13.67
CA ALA A 117 -5.02 -12.04 -14.32
C ALA A 117 -4.66 -12.40 -15.76
N ALA A 118 -4.00 -11.48 -16.49
CA ALA A 118 -3.50 -11.76 -17.84
C ALA A 118 -2.37 -12.80 -17.84
N GLU A 119 -1.48 -12.76 -16.84
CA GLU A 119 -0.36 -13.69 -16.70
C GLU A 119 -0.78 -15.06 -16.17
N PHE A 120 -1.78 -15.11 -15.28
CA PHE A 120 -2.26 -16.33 -14.61
C PHE A 120 -3.78 -16.52 -14.72
N PRO A 121 -4.34 -16.70 -15.94
CA PRO A 121 -5.79 -16.70 -16.15
C PRO A 121 -6.55 -17.83 -15.47
N ALA A 122 -5.87 -18.93 -15.12
CA ALA A 122 -6.46 -20.08 -14.42
C ALA A 122 -6.36 -19.99 -12.89
N VAL A 123 -5.73 -18.93 -12.35
CA VAL A 123 -5.48 -18.78 -10.92
C VAL A 123 -6.49 -17.85 -10.30
N ASP A 124 -7.10 -18.31 -9.21
CA ASP A 124 -7.89 -17.48 -8.32
C ASP A 124 -6.98 -16.55 -7.52
N LEU A 125 -6.89 -15.28 -7.95
CA LEU A 125 -6.01 -14.28 -7.35
C LEU A 125 -6.37 -13.93 -5.90
N ASP A 126 -7.63 -14.13 -5.49
CA ASP A 126 -8.09 -13.93 -4.10
C ASP A 126 -7.39 -14.88 -3.11
N ARG A 127 -6.78 -15.97 -3.60
CA ARG A 127 -5.92 -16.84 -2.80
C ARG A 127 -4.57 -16.21 -2.48
N TYR A 128 -4.15 -15.16 -3.17
CA TYR A 128 -2.84 -14.54 -2.99
C TYR A 128 -2.92 -13.09 -2.53
N VAL A 129 -3.93 -12.35 -2.97
CA VAL A 129 -4.08 -10.93 -2.64
C VAL A 129 -5.55 -10.57 -2.43
N LYS A 130 -5.88 -9.88 -1.33
CA LYS A 130 -7.21 -9.34 -1.06
C LYS A 130 -7.14 -7.89 -0.64
N PHE A 131 -8.04 -7.08 -1.19
CA PHE A 131 -8.30 -5.71 -0.78
C PHE A 131 -9.59 -5.66 0.04
N CYS A 132 -9.53 -5.04 1.20
CA CYS A 132 -10.63 -4.94 2.15
C CYS A 132 -10.80 -3.49 2.62
N CYS A 133 -11.96 -3.19 3.19
CA CYS A 133 -12.24 -1.92 3.86
C CYS A 133 -12.91 -2.18 5.21
N LEU A 134 -12.93 -1.17 6.06
CA LEU A 134 -13.52 -1.25 7.40
C LEU A 134 -14.79 -0.42 7.48
N ARG A 135 -15.82 -0.97 8.13
CA ARG A 135 -17.12 -0.33 8.35
C ARG A 135 -17.70 -0.79 9.69
N THR A 136 -18.38 0.13 10.36
CA THR A 136 -19.10 -0.15 11.60
C THR A 136 -20.54 0.36 11.50
N PHE A 137 -21.37 -0.02 12.46
CA PHE A 137 -22.76 0.41 12.57
C PHE A 137 -23.16 0.55 14.04
N GLN A 138 -24.13 1.42 14.30
CA GLN A 138 -24.67 1.67 15.63
C GLN A 138 -26.10 2.23 15.52
N ASP A 139 -26.95 1.91 16.50
CA ASP A 139 -28.23 2.59 16.68
C ASP A 139 -28.02 3.97 17.32
N LEU A 140 -28.46 5.02 16.62
CA LEU A 140 -28.49 6.40 17.09
C LEU A 140 -29.94 6.80 17.42
N ASP A 141 -30.15 7.94 18.07
CA ASP A 141 -31.49 8.46 18.37
C ASP A 141 -32.36 8.64 17.12
N ALA A 142 -31.73 8.91 15.97
CA ALA A 142 -32.39 9.06 14.67
C ALA A 142 -32.62 7.71 13.93
N GLY A 143 -32.23 6.59 14.52
CA GLY A 143 -32.29 5.24 13.93
C GLY A 143 -30.91 4.61 13.68
N PRO A 144 -30.87 3.41 13.07
CA PRO A 144 -29.63 2.73 12.76
C PRO A 144 -28.79 3.52 11.75
N ALA A 145 -27.50 3.65 12.05
CA ALA A 145 -26.51 4.30 11.20
C ALA A 145 -25.32 3.38 10.94
N SER A 146 -24.70 3.50 9.77
CA SER A 146 -23.44 2.84 9.45
C SER A 146 -22.47 3.81 8.82
N GLU A 147 -21.21 3.75 9.25
CA GLU A 147 -20.15 4.59 8.72
C GLU A 147 -18.87 3.78 8.48
N MET A 148 -18.07 4.20 7.51
CA MET A 148 -16.74 3.65 7.32
C MET A 148 -15.87 3.91 8.55
N VAL A 149 -15.02 2.94 8.88
CA VAL A 149 -13.89 3.23 9.76
C VAL A 149 -12.76 3.70 8.86
N TYR A 150 -12.44 5.00 8.94
CA TYR A 150 -11.49 5.61 8.02
C TYR A 150 -10.06 5.18 8.34
N VAL A 151 -9.51 4.32 7.48
CA VAL A 151 -8.14 3.82 7.59
C VAL A 151 -7.18 4.95 7.22
N HIS A 152 -6.59 5.58 8.23
CA HIS A 152 -5.55 6.60 8.07
C HIS A 152 -4.14 6.05 8.34
N SER A 153 -4.02 4.76 8.65
CA SER A 153 -2.77 4.05 8.87
C SER A 153 -1.84 4.15 7.65
N LYS A 154 -0.54 4.00 7.90
CA LYS A 154 0.49 3.69 6.91
C LYS A 154 1.40 2.61 7.49
N LEU A 155 0.93 1.39 7.41
CA LEU A 155 1.49 0.22 8.08
C LEU A 155 1.72 -0.90 7.06
N LEU A 156 2.89 -1.54 7.15
CA LEU A 156 3.17 -2.83 6.56
C LEU A 156 3.67 -3.77 7.65
N VAL A 157 3.19 -5.00 7.65
CA VAL A 157 3.74 -6.11 8.43
C VAL A 157 4.05 -7.25 7.46
N ALA A 158 5.28 -7.76 7.51
CA ALA A 158 5.74 -8.90 6.74
C ALA A 158 6.15 -10.03 7.68
N ASP A 159 5.53 -11.19 7.51
CA ASP A 159 5.87 -12.46 8.18
C ASP A 159 5.95 -12.44 9.72
N ASP A 160 5.25 -11.51 10.37
CA ASP A 160 5.37 -11.24 11.82
C ASP A 160 6.81 -10.88 12.27
N ALA A 161 7.71 -10.59 11.33
CA ALA A 161 9.13 -10.34 11.59
C ALA A 161 9.54 -8.90 11.29
N VAL A 162 8.89 -8.25 10.32
CA VAL A 162 9.18 -6.87 9.94
C VAL A 162 7.91 -6.05 9.96
N ALA A 163 7.95 -4.88 10.61
CA ALA A 163 6.90 -3.89 10.55
C ALA A 163 7.45 -2.54 10.07
N ILE A 164 6.75 -1.88 9.16
CA ILE A 164 7.04 -0.49 8.76
C ILE A 164 5.84 0.37 9.13
N VAL A 165 6.08 1.38 9.96
CA VAL A 165 5.04 2.31 10.41
C VAL A 165 5.51 3.75 10.22
N GLY A 166 4.64 4.63 9.74
CA GLY A 166 5.03 6.03 9.55
C GLY A 166 3.95 6.91 8.96
N SER A 167 4.39 7.95 8.26
CA SER A 167 3.51 8.91 7.60
C SER A 167 3.35 8.67 6.09
N ALA A 168 4.30 7.95 5.47
CA ALA A 168 4.35 7.77 4.02
C ALA A 168 3.21 6.90 3.48
N ASN A 169 2.33 7.51 2.69
CA ASN A 169 1.32 6.79 1.93
C ASN A 169 1.94 6.01 0.76
N VAL A 170 1.23 4.99 0.26
CA VAL A 170 1.59 4.36 -1.01
C VAL A 170 1.10 5.23 -2.17
N ASN A 171 1.87 6.29 -2.44
CA ASN A 171 1.73 7.16 -3.62
C ASN A 171 3.05 7.91 -3.88
N ASP A 172 3.19 8.48 -5.07
CA ASP A 172 4.38 9.24 -5.44
C ASP A 172 4.61 10.48 -4.55
N ARG A 173 3.53 11.07 -4.01
CA ARG A 173 3.60 12.25 -3.13
C ARG A 173 4.45 11.94 -1.89
N SER A 174 4.24 10.78 -1.29
CA SER A 174 4.97 10.34 -0.10
C SER A 174 6.27 9.61 -0.42
N LEU A 175 6.39 8.93 -1.56
CA LEU A 175 7.48 7.97 -1.80
C LEU A 175 8.62 8.46 -2.71
N LEU A 176 8.44 9.56 -3.46
CA LEU A 176 9.48 10.05 -4.38
C LEU A 176 10.56 10.92 -3.72
N GLY A 177 10.37 11.37 -2.48
CA GLY A 177 11.36 12.18 -1.73
C GLY A 177 11.42 13.67 -2.10
N ASP A 178 11.14 14.04 -3.35
CA ASP A 178 11.09 15.45 -3.79
C ASP A 178 9.69 16.07 -3.72
N ARG A 179 8.71 15.33 -3.19
CA ARG A 179 7.36 15.83 -2.90
C ARG A 179 7.23 15.96 -1.38
N ASP A 180 6.23 15.36 -0.74
CA ASP A 180 6.02 15.53 0.71
C ASP A 180 7.20 14.97 1.52
N THR A 181 7.42 15.55 2.70
CA THR A 181 8.41 15.06 3.66
C THR A 181 7.79 14.02 4.55
N GLU A 182 8.36 12.82 4.56
CA GLU A 182 7.82 11.68 5.30
C GLU A 182 8.86 11.06 6.23
N VAL A 183 8.39 10.44 7.31
CA VAL A 183 9.21 9.63 8.22
C VAL A 183 8.51 8.32 8.52
N CYS A 184 9.28 7.23 8.52
CA CYS A 184 8.83 5.91 8.93
C CYS A 184 9.88 5.25 9.84
N LEU A 185 9.43 4.25 10.58
CA LEU A 185 10.26 3.34 11.36
C LEU A 185 10.13 1.95 10.73
N VAL A 186 11.27 1.33 10.45
CA VAL A 186 11.38 -0.09 10.15
C VAL A 186 11.73 -0.79 11.45
N VAL A 187 10.91 -1.74 11.87
CA VAL A 187 11.05 -2.52 13.09
C VAL A 187 11.24 -3.97 12.68
N GLU A 188 12.38 -4.55 13.04
CA GLU A 188 12.72 -5.94 12.75
C GLU A 188 12.83 -6.73 14.04
N ASP A 189 12.08 -7.83 14.16
CA ASP A 189 12.24 -8.75 15.27
C ASP A 189 13.38 -9.74 15.03
N ARG A 190 14.52 -9.46 15.66
CA ARG A 190 15.72 -10.31 15.59
C ARG A 190 15.57 -11.64 16.33
N ALA A 191 14.50 -11.86 17.09
CA ALA A 191 14.23 -13.15 17.74
C ALA A 191 13.54 -14.15 16.80
N ALA A 192 13.03 -13.69 15.66
CA ALA A 192 12.28 -14.50 14.68
C ALA A 192 13.11 -14.90 13.44
N VAL A 193 14.39 -14.52 13.38
CA VAL A 193 15.35 -14.83 12.30
C VAL A 193 16.27 -15.99 12.70
#